data_AF-A0A0B6ZGV9-F1
#
_entry.id   AF-A0A0B6ZGV9-F1
#
_cell.length_a   1.000
_cell.length_b   1.000
_cell.length_c   1.000
_cell.angle_alpha   90.00
_cell.angle_beta   90.00
_cell.angle_gamma   90.00
#
_symmetry.space_group_name_H-M   'P 1'
#
loop_
_entity.id
_entity.type
_entity.pdbx_description
1 polymer ?
#
loop_
_entity_poly.entity_id
_entity_poly.type
_entity_poly.pdbx_seq_one_letter_code
_entity_poly.pdbx_strand_id
1 'polypeptide(L)'
;ISCRTAAEAFVKRVGPDNIPVSLISDAILNECSGTLKHTDGATCCNADMESQFMLASADYLHEHIEMSNAKLKARITHSLNLYQEHLTFSLQEAYNKTSDTLDALYKIPKEIHKKSLDPF
;
A
#
# COMPACT_ATOMS: atom_id res chain seq x y z
N ILE A 1 -14.85 -2.54 36.24
CA ILE A 1 -14.86 -2.77 34.76
C ILE A 1 -14.53 -4.24 34.54
N SER A 2 -15.34 -4.98 33.76
CA SER A 2 -15.07 -6.39 33.44
C SER A 2 -14.17 -6.48 32.21
N CYS A 3 -13.16 -7.35 32.26
CA CYS A 3 -12.26 -7.62 31.13
C CYS A 3 -12.97 -8.24 29.91
N ARG A 4 -14.23 -8.64 30.07
CA ARG A 4 -15.10 -9.18 29.03
C ARG A 4 -15.35 -8.19 27.87
N THR A 5 -15.39 -6.89 28.13
CA THR A 5 -15.57 -5.88 27.06
C THR A 5 -14.28 -5.71 26.24
N ALA A 6 -13.11 -5.84 26.89
CA ALA A 6 -11.83 -5.87 26.19
C ALA A 6 -11.61 -7.19 25.43
N ALA A 7 -12.26 -8.27 25.88
CA ALA A 7 -12.13 -9.59 25.28
C ALA A 7 -12.52 -9.59 23.80
N GLU A 8 -13.56 -8.87 23.39
CA GLU A 8 -13.95 -8.80 21.97
C GLU A 8 -12.84 -8.22 21.06
N ALA A 9 -12.04 -7.29 21.60
CA ALA A 9 -10.91 -6.71 20.89
C ALA A 9 -9.69 -7.65 20.85
N PHE A 10 -9.47 -8.42 21.92
CA PHE A 10 -8.35 -9.36 22.04
C PHE A 10 -8.60 -10.70 21.32
N VAL A 11 -9.82 -11.25 21.36
CA VAL A 11 -10.15 -12.56 20.77
C VAL A 11 -9.71 -12.65 19.31
N LYS A 12 -9.91 -11.58 18.53
CA LYS A 12 -9.56 -11.56 17.10
C LYS A 12 -8.06 -11.57 16.82
N ARG A 13 -7.21 -11.21 17.79
CA ARG A 13 -5.76 -11.02 17.59
C ARG A 13 -4.86 -11.84 18.50
N VAL A 14 -5.38 -12.28 19.65
CA VAL A 14 -4.66 -12.98 20.73
C VAL A 14 -5.30 -14.34 21.05
N GLY A 15 -6.47 -14.63 20.47
CA GLY A 15 -7.22 -15.85 20.75
C GLY A 15 -8.04 -15.79 22.05
N PRO A 16 -9.09 -16.63 22.17
CA PRO A 16 -10.05 -16.56 23.27
C PRO A 16 -9.51 -17.09 24.61
N ASP A 17 -8.54 -18.00 24.58
CA ASP A 17 -8.12 -18.78 25.76
C ASP A 17 -7.22 -18.01 26.73
N ASN A 18 -6.67 -16.88 26.29
CA ASN A 18 -5.68 -16.11 27.05
C ASN A 18 -6.27 -14.92 27.84
N ILE A 19 -7.58 -14.67 27.75
CA ILE A 19 -8.18 -13.43 28.27
C ILE A 19 -8.63 -13.63 29.72
N PRO A 20 -8.12 -12.83 30.67
CA PRO A 20 -8.51 -12.94 32.07
C PRO A 20 -9.97 -12.51 32.27
N VAL A 21 -10.71 -13.23 33.12
CA VAL A 21 -12.12 -12.97 33.44
C VAL A 21 -12.28 -11.70 34.30
N SER A 22 -11.25 -11.38 35.10
CA SER A 22 -11.17 -10.24 36.02
C SER A 22 -9.88 -9.45 35.80
N LEU A 23 -9.82 -8.24 36.37
CA LEU A 23 -8.60 -7.44 36.38
C LEU A 23 -7.47 -8.21 37.07
N ILE A 24 -6.27 -8.11 36.48
CA ILE A 24 -5.02 -8.57 37.05
C ILE A 24 -4.41 -7.36 37.76
N SER A 25 -4.17 -7.48 39.06
CA SER A 25 -3.37 -6.53 39.85
C SER A 25 -1.88 -6.87 39.71
N ASP A 26 -1.01 -5.86 39.77
CA ASP A 26 0.45 -6.01 39.71
C ASP A 26 0.97 -6.69 38.43
N ALA A 27 0.27 -6.53 37.30
CA ALA A 27 0.75 -7.04 36.03
C ALA A 27 2.05 -6.33 35.61
N ILE A 28 3.01 -7.10 35.11
CA ILE A 28 4.25 -6.57 34.55
C ILE A 28 4.08 -6.53 33.03
N LEU A 29 3.79 -5.34 32.51
CA LEU A 29 3.68 -5.05 31.08
C LEU A 29 4.84 -4.15 30.66
N ASN A 30 5.42 -4.42 29.50
CA ASN A 30 6.56 -3.66 28.98
C ASN A 30 6.07 -2.41 28.26
N GLU A 31 5.22 -2.59 27.24
CA GLU A 31 4.75 -1.51 26.37
C GLU A 31 3.68 -0.65 27.07
N CYS A 32 2.80 -1.30 27.83
CA CYS A 32 1.73 -0.62 28.59
C CYS A 32 2.14 -0.17 30.00
N SER A 33 3.44 -0.20 30.34
CA SER A 33 3.98 0.16 31.66
C SER A 33 3.57 1.57 32.12
N GLY A 34 3.48 2.53 31.21
CA GLY A 34 2.99 3.88 31.50
C GLY A 34 1.52 3.92 31.88
N THR A 35 0.68 3.16 31.18
CA THR A 35 -0.78 3.06 31.42
C THR A 35 -1.09 2.38 32.76
N LEU A 36 -0.25 1.44 33.19
CA LEU A 36 -0.37 0.79 34.50
C LEU A 36 -0.28 1.80 35.67
N LYS A 37 0.51 2.88 35.52
CA LYS A 37 0.61 3.93 36.55
C LYS A 37 -0.67 4.73 36.74
N HIS A 38 -1.55 4.74 35.73
CA HIS A 38 -2.83 5.47 35.77
C HIS A 38 -4.01 4.58 36.19
N THR A 39 -3.77 3.29 36.38
CA THR A 39 -4.79 2.28 36.67
C THR A 39 -4.52 1.53 37.96
N ASP A 40 -3.65 2.08 38.82
CA ASP A 40 -3.18 1.43 40.06
C ASP A 40 -2.65 0.01 39.83
N GLY A 41 -2.00 -0.22 38.68
CA GLY A 41 -1.47 -1.53 38.29
C GLY A 41 -2.52 -2.55 37.84
N ALA A 42 -3.79 -2.16 37.70
CA ALA A 42 -4.87 -3.04 37.28
C ALA A 42 -5.04 -3.08 35.76
N THR A 43 -5.02 -4.27 35.16
CA THR A 43 -5.14 -4.45 33.71
C THR A 43 -5.90 -5.73 33.33
N CYS A 44 -6.39 -5.79 32.10
CA CYS A 44 -6.99 -6.98 31.50
C CYS A 44 -6.03 -7.73 30.57
N CYS A 45 -4.76 -7.34 30.57
CA CYS A 45 -3.73 -7.86 29.69
C CYS A 45 -2.59 -8.43 30.53
N ASN A 46 -2.18 -9.66 30.25
CA ASN A 46 -0.94 -10.23 30.79
C ASN A 46 0.21 -10.05 29.78
N ALA A 47 1.43 -10.39 30.17
CA ALA A 47 2.61 -10.21 29.32
C ALA A 47 2.55 -11.01 28.01
N ASP A 48 1.95 -12.21 28.02
CA ASP A 48 1.77 -13.03 26.81
C ASP A 48 0.76 -12.37 25.85
N MET A 49 -0.37 -11.89 26.37
CA MET A 49 -1.34 -11.13 25.59
C MET A 49 -0.75 -9.87 24.99
N GLU A 50 0.08 -9.13 25.74
CA GLU A 50 0.78 -7.95 25.24
C GLU A 50 1.72 -8.32 24.10
N SER A 51 2.53 -9.38 24.27
CA SER A 51 3.43 -9.86 23.23
C SER A 51 2.70 -10.28 21.94
N GLN A 52 1.64 -11.07 22.07
CA GLN A 52 0.83 -11.50 20.92
C GLN A 52 0.14 -10.33 20.23
N PHE A 53 -0.38 -9.36 21.00
CA PHE A 53 -1.00 -8.19 20.42
C PHE A 53 0.01 -7.30 19.68
N MET A 54 1.25 -7.19 20.20
CA MET A 54 2.33 -6.47 19.53
C MET A 54 2.74 -7.14 18.23
N LEU A 55 2.87 -8.48 18.21
CA LEU A 55 3.14 -9.25 16.99
C LEU A 55 2.02 -9.05 15.95
N ALA A 56 0.75 -9.24 16.35
CA ALA A 56 -0.39 -9.05 15.47
C ALA A 56 -0.49 -7.60 14.94
N SER A 57 -0.04 -6.62 15.71
CA SER A 57 0.01 -5.22 15.29
C SER A 57 1.13 -4.96 14.29
N ALA A 58 2.30 -5.59 14.46
CA ALA A 58 3.40 -5.52 13.51
C ALA A 58 3.02 -6.17 12.17
N ASP A 59 2.40 -7.35 12.20
CA ASP A 59 1.92 -8.06 11.00
C ASP A 59 0.86 -7.23 10.27
N TYR A 60 -0.12 -6.69 11.00
CA TYR A 60 -1.14 -5.81 10.44
C TYR A 60 -0.54 -4.57 9.75
N LEU A 61 0.45 -3.93 10.39
CA LEU A 61 1.13 -2.79 9.80
C LEU A 61 1.90 -3.18 8.54
N HIS A 62 2.59 -4.33 8.57
CA HIS A 62 3.33 -4.83 7.43
C HIS A 62 2.40 -5.08 6.23
N GLU A 63 1.33 -5.86 6.43
CA GLU A 63 0.34 -6.13 5.38
C GLU A 63 -0.29 -4.84 4.83
N HIS A 64 -0.65 -3.91 5.72
CA HIS A 64 -1.27 -2.65 5.29
C HIS A 64 -0.30 -1.79 4.48
N ILE A 65 0.98 -1.74 4.85
CA ILE A 65 2.03 -1.03 4.11
C ILE A 65 2.24 -1.71 2.75
N GLU A 66 2.35 -3.02 2.70
CA GLU A 66 2.51 -3.78 1.45
C GLU A 66 1.34 -3.56 0.50
N MET A 67 0.09 -3.66 0.99
CA MET A 67 -1.11 -3.38 0.20
C MET A 67 -1.14 -1.95 -0.34
N SER A 68 -0.75 -0.97 0.49
CA SER A 68 -0.72 0.44 0.10
C SER A 68 0.35 0.69 -0.98
N ASN A 69 1.53 0.10 -0.82
CA ASN A 69 2.62 0.16 -1.79
C ASN A 69 2.25 -0.53 -3.10
N ALA A 70 1.60 -1.70 -3.05
CA ALA A 70 1.11 -2.40 -4.23
C ALA A 70 0.10 -1.55 -5.02
N LYS A 71 -0.85 -0.90 -4.33
CA LYS A 71 -1.81 0.03 -4.95
C LYS A 71 -1.12 1.24 -5.57
N LEU A 72 -0.13 1.83 -4.89
CA LEU A 72 0.63 2.95 -5.42
C LEU A 72 1.42 2.55 -6.68
N LYS A 73 2.13 1.42 -6.62
CA LYS A 73 2.88 0.86 -7.75
C LYS A 73 1.97 0.59 -8.96
N ALA A 74 0.79 0.02 -8.73
CA ALA A 74 -0.19 -0.23 -9.79
C ALA A 74 -0.65 1.07 -10.46
N ARG A 75 -0.93 2.13 -9.68
CA ARG A 75 -1.30 3.45 -10.21
C ARG A 75 -0.18 4.07 -11.03
N ILE A 76 1.05 4.08 -10.51
CA ILE A 76 2.22 4.62 -11.23
C ILE A 76 2.42 3.87 -12.56
N THR A 77 2.36 2.54 -12.51
CA THR A 77 2.53 1.69 -13.72
C THR A 77 1.44 1.99 -14.76
N HIS A 78 0.19 2.12 -14.32
CA HIS A 78 -0.90 2.47 -15.22
C HIS A 78 -0.71 3.85 -15.86
N SER A 79 -0.31 4.86 -15.08
CA SER A 79 -0.01 6.20 -15.61
C SER A 79 1.16 6.20 -16.59
N LEU A 80 2.22 5.42 -16.33
CA LEU A 80 3.35 5.28 -17.25
C LEU A 80 2.92 4.64 -18.58
N ASN A 81 2.09 3.61 -18.53
CA ASN A 81 1.58 2.96 -19.74
C ASN A 81 0.73 3.94 -20.58
N LEU A 82 -0.19 4.68 -19.95
CA LEU A 82 -0.99 5.69 -20.64
C LEU A 82 -0.11 6.78 -21.27
N TYR A 83 0.94 7.20 -20.57
CA TYR A 83 1.87 8.20 -21.11
C TYR A 83 2.65 7.66 -22.31
N GLN A 84 3.11 6.41 -22.25
CA GLN A 84 3.81 5.75 -23.35
C GLN A 84 2.89 5.56 -24.57
N GLU A 85 1.63 5.16 -24.36
CA GLU A 85 0.61 5.08 -25.40
C GLU A 85 0.39 6.45 -26.06
N HIS A 86 0.24 7.50 -25.25
CA HIS A 86 0.06 8.87 -25.74
C HIS A 86 1.28 9.37 -26.53
N LEU A 87 2.49 9.10 -26.07
CA LEU A 87 3.72 9.44 -26.78
C LEU A 87 3.81 8.72 -28.13
N THR A 88 3.53 7.41 -28.14
CA THR A 88 3.52 6.60 -29.36
C THR A 88 2.50 7.15 -30.37
N PHE A 89 1.30 7.46 -29.90
CA PHE A 89 0.26 8.07 -30.73
C PHE A 89 0.70 9.45 -31.28
N SER A 90 1.25 10.30 -30.42
CA SER A 90 1.70 11.65 -30.80
C SER A 90 2.84 11.61 -31.83
N LEU A 91 3.79 10.69 -31.67
CA LEU A 91 4.86 10.48 -32.65
C LEU A 91 4.32 9.99 -33.99
N GLN A 92 3.38 9.04 -33.97
CA GLN A 92 2.74 8.55 -35.19
C GLN A 92 1.95 9.67 -35.89
N GLU A 93 1.24 10.51 -35.14
CA GLU A 93 0.50 11.65 -35.68
C GLU A 93 1.46 12.69 -36.27
N ALA A 94 2.55 13.01 -35.58
CA ALA A 94 3.58 13.92 -36.08
C ALA A 94 4.26 13.40 -37.35
N TYR A 95 4.57 12.10 -37.40
CA TYR A 95 5.07 11.43 -38.60
C TYR A 95 4.09 11.58 -39.77
N ASN A 96 2.81 11.27 -39.55
CA ASN A 96 1.77 11.34 -40.58
C ASN A 96 1.62 12.77 -41.12
N LYS A 97 1.53 13.77 -40.23
CA LYS A 97 1.44 15.19 -40.61
C LYS A 97 2.66 15.66 -41.39
N THR A 98 3.86 15.26 -40.95
CA THR A 98 5.11 15.58 -41.65
C THR A 98 5.12 14.97 -43.04
N SER A 99 4.77 13.68 -43.15
CA SER A 99 4.70 12.96 -44.41
C SER A 99 3.68 13.58 -45.38
N ASP A 100 2.50 13.95 -44.88
CA ASP A 100 1.47 14.62 -45.70
C ASP A 100 1.95 15.99 -46.20
N THR A 101 2.66 16.73 -45.36
CA THR A 101 3.22 18.05 -45.72
C THR A 101 4.32 17.92 -46.79
N LEU A 102 5.20 16.93 -46.67
CA LEU A 102 6.27 16.69 -47.63
C LEU A 102 5.74 16.26 -49.01
N ASP A 103 4.72 15.40 -49.03
CA ASP A 103 4.06 15.00 -50.27
C ASP A 103 3.33 16.20 -50.91
N ALA A 104 2.60 16.99 -50.11
CA ALA A 104 1.86 18.14 -50.60
C ALA A 104 2.77 19.22 -51.23
N LEU A 105 3.85 19.60 -50.53
CA LEU A 105 4.72 20.71 -50.92
C LEU A 105 5.82 20.31 -51.91
N TYR A 106 6.43 19.14 -51.70
CA TYR A 106 7.64 18.73 -52.45
C TYR A 106 7.40 17.55 -53.38
N LYS A 107 6.17 16.98 -53.40
CA LYS A 107 5.82 15.78 -54.20
C LYS A 107 6.73 14.59 -53.91
N ILE A 108 7.25 14.51 -52.68
CA ILE A 108 8.04 13.37 -52.23
C ILE A 108 7.05 12.25 -51.86
N PRO A 109 7.12 11.08 -52.53
CA PRO A 109 6.20 9.98 -52.25
C PRO A 109 6.36 9.44 -50.82
N LYS A 110 5.24 9.08 -50.19
CA LYS A 110 5.19 8.60 -48.78
C LYS A 110 6.04 7.36 -48.53
N GLU A 111 6.29 6.56 -49.56
CA GLU A 111 7.13 5.36 -49.52
C GLU A 111 8.60 5.71 -49.24
N ILE A 112 9.04 6.92 -49.59
CA ILE A 112 10.40 7.41 -49.34
C ILE A 112 10.51 7.98 -47.92
N HIS A 113 9.45 8.59 -47.38
CA HIS A 113 9.45 9.16 -46.03
C HIS A 113 9.79 8.12 -44.96
N LYS A 114 9.20 6.93 -45.07
CA LYS A 114 9.42 5.86 -44.09
C LYS A 114 10.90 5.45 -44.01
N LYS A 115 11.58 5.33 -45.15
CA LYS A 115 13.02 5.02 -45.19
C LYS A 115 13.91 6.13 -44.60
N SER A 116 13.49 7.39 -44.70
CA SER A 116 14.28 8.55 -44.26
C SER A 116 13.98 8.97 -42.82
N LEU A 117 12.80 8.63 -42.30
CA LEU A 117 12.32 9.04 -40.98
C LEU A 117 12.28 7.89 -39.96
N ASP A 118 12.21 6.61 -40.35
CA ASP A 118 12.34 5.45 -39.44
C ASP A 118 13.68 5.36 -38.65
N PRO A 119 14.84 5.92 -39.10
CA PRO A 119 16.07 5.87 -38.31
C PRO A 119 16.10 6.81 -37.10
N PHE A 120 15.11 7.69 -36.94
CA PHE A 120 15.03 8.74 -35.91
C PHE A 120 13.83 8.52 -34.99
#